data_AF-A0A522VUP4-F1
#
_entry.id   AF-A0A522VUP4-F1
#
_cell.length_a   1.000
_cell.length_b   1.000
_cell.length_c   1.000
_cell.angle_alpha   90.00
_cell.angle_beta   90.00
_cell.angle_gamma   90.00
#
_symmetry.space_group_name_H-M   'P 1'
#
loop_
_entity.id
_entity.type
_entity.pdbx_description
1 polymer ?
#
loop_
_entity_poly.entity_id
_entity_poly.type
_entity_poly.pdbx_seq_one_letter_code
_entity_poly.pdbx_strand_id
1 'polypeptide(L)'
;MRPAWSVVLLTTLLGAGQGLFLALYGADLYDAARGRASLAPLFVAAAVAGSLALAGAGLAASFFHLGRPERAWRSAAMWRTSWLAREVIALPLF
;
A
#
# COMPACT_ATOMS: atom_id res chain seq x y z
N MET A 1 -11.43 21.61 -8.86
CA MET A 1 -10.06 21.05 -8.94
C MET A 1 -10.08 19.89 -9.92
N ARG A 2 -9.12 19.77 -10.84
CA ARG A 2 -8.98 18.61 -11.75
C ARG A 2 -7.82 17.75 -11.25
N PRO A 3 -8.05 16.63 -10.54
CA PRO A 3 -6.97 15.83 -9.98
C PRO A 3 -6.12 15.23 -11.09
N ALA A 4 -4.81 15.14 -10.87
CA ALA A 4 -3.93 14.43 -11.79
C ALA A 4 -4.29 12.94 -11.81
N TRP A 5 -4.33 12.33 -12.99
CA TRP A 5 -4.65 10.91 -13.16
C TRP A 5 -3.75 9.98 -12.34
N SER A 6 -2.48 10.34 -12.17
CA SER A 6 -1.54 9.62 -11.31
C SER A 6 -1.97 9.58 -9.85
N VAL A 7 -2.62 10.63 -9.33
CA VAL A 7 -3.14 10.68 -7.96
C VAL A 7 -4.39 9.80 -7.81
N VAL A 8 -5.24 9.77 -8.84
CA VAL A 8 -6.40 8.86 -8.90
C VAL A 8 -5.92 7.41 -8.91
N LEU A 9 -4.93 7.08 -9.73
CA LEU A 9 -4.33 5.74 -9.78
C LEU A 9 -3.66 5.38 -8.45
N LEU A 10 -2.84 6.27 -7.89
CA LEU A 10 -2.18 6.09 -6.59
C LEU A 10 -3.20 5.70 -5.51
N THR A 11 -4.22 6.54 -5.31
CA THR A 11 -5.20 6.35 -4.23
C THR A 11 -6.05 5.10 -4.45
N THR A 12 -6.43 4.81 -5.70
CA THR A 12 -7.20 3.62 -6.05
C THR A 12 -6.38 2.34 -5.83
N LEU A 13 -5.13 2.30 -6.28
CA LEU A 13 -4.27 1.12 -6.17
C LEU A 13 -3.86 0.84 -4.72
N LEU A 14 -3.51 1.88 -3.95
CA LEU A 14 -3.24 1.73 -2.51
C LEU A 14 -4.47 1.22 -1.75
N GLY A 15 -5.64 1.81 -2.00
CA GLY A 15 -6.89 1.38 -1.38
C GLY A 15 -7.27 -0.06 -1.75
N ALA A 16 -7.11 -0.44 -3.02
CA ALA A 16 -7.35 -1.81 -3.48
C ALA A 16 -6.38 -2.81 -2.83
N GLY A 17 -5.09 -2.49 -2.74
CA GLY A 17 -4.09 -3.35 -2.10
C GLY A 17 -4.36 -3.54 -0.61
N GLN A 18 -4.67 -2.47 0.12
CA GLN A 18 -5.03 -2.54 1.53
C GLN A 18 -6.34 -3.30 1.77
N GLY A 19 -7.36 -3.05 0.94
CA GLY A 19 -8.65 -3.75 1.02
C GLY A 19 -8.52 -5.24 0.73
N LEU A 20 -7.71 -5.62 -0.25
CA LEU A 20 -7.40 -7.02 -0.57
C LEU A 20 -6.73 -7.73 0.62
N PHE A 21 -5.70 -7.11 1.20
CA PHE A 21 -5.01 -7.65 2.37
C PHE A 21 -5.97 -7.83 3.56
N LEU A 22 -6.72 -6.78 3.92
CA LEU A 22 -7.63 -6.81 5.06
C LEU A 22 -8.75 -7.83 4.89
N ALA A 23 -9.33 -7.94 3.69
CA ALA A 23 -10.39 -8.91 3.42
C ALA A 23 -9.89 -10.35 3.61
N LEU A 24 -8.67 -10.63 3.14
CA LEU A 24 -8.12 -11.99 3.12
C LEU A 24 -7.55 -12.40 4.48
N TYR A 25 -6.84 -11.50 5.14
CA TYR A 25 -6.42 -11.70 6.53
C TYR A 25 -7.62 -11.81 7.48
N GLY A 26 -8.64 -10.98 7.30
CA GLY A 26 -9.88 -11.04 8.08
C GLY A 26 -10.64 -12.36 7.89
N ALA A 27 -10.69 -12.87 6.66
CA ALA A 27 -11.29 -14.17 6.36
C ALA A 27 -10.50 -15.33 7.01
N ASP A 28 -9.17 -15.29 6.97
CA ASP A 28 -8.33 -16.30 7.62
C ASP A 28 -8.49 -16.30 9.15
N LEU A 29 -8.50 -15.12 9.77
CA LEU A 29 -8.80 -14.96 11.20
C LEU A 29 -10.19 -15.48 11.57
N TYR A 30 -11.19 -15.24 10.73
CA TYR A 30 -12.57 -15.67 10.94
C TYR A 30 -12.72 -17.20 10.92
N ASP A 31 -11.97 -17.88 10.05
CA ASP A 31 -11.95 -19.34 10.00
C ASP A 31 -11.12 -19.94 11.13
N ALA A 32 -9.97 -19.35 11.46
CA ALA A 32 -9.16 -19.73 12.61
C ALA A 32 -9.95 -19.64 13.93
N ALA A 33 -10.74 -18.58 14.10
CA ALA A 33 -11.61 -18.39 15.28
C ALA A 33 -12.71 -19.46 15.40
N ARG A 34 -13.01 -20.22 14.33
CA ARG A 34 -13.96 -21.35 14.35
C ARG A 34 -13.29 -22.71 14.31
N GLY A 35 -11.96 -22.77 14.48
CA GLY A 35 -11.21 -24.01 14.40
C GLY A 35 -11.23 -24.65 13.01
N ARG A 36 -11.50 -23.87 11.96
CA ARG A 36 -11.37 -24.33 10.58
C ARG A 36 -9.91 -24.21 10.13
N ALA A 37 -9.52 -25.06 9.19
CA ALA A 37 -8.21 -24.92 8.55
C ALA A 37 -8.09 -23.52 7.90
N SER A 38 -6.89 -22.95 7.95
CA SER A 38 -6.58 -21.68 7.31
C SER A 38 -6.98 -21.69 5.84
N LEU A 39 -7.21 -20.52 5.26
CA LEU A 39 -7.30 -20.39 3.82
C LEU A 39 -6.04 -21.04 3.20
N ALA A 40 -6.22 -21.79 2.11
CA ALA A 40 -5.13 -22.56 1.50
C ALA A 40 -3.87 -21.68 1.39
N PRO A 41 -2.69 -22.11 1.87
CA PRO A 41 -1.51 -21.24 1.97
C PRO A 41 -1.15 -20.51 0.66
N LEU A 42 -1.44 -21.15 -0.47
CA LEU A 42 -1.27 -20.57 -1.80
C LEU A 42 -2.15 -19.34 -2.06
N PHE A 43 -3.38 -19.34 -1.54
CA PHE A 43 -4.33 -18.24 -1.67
C PHE A 43 -3.90 -17.04 -0.84
N VAL A 44 -3.44 -17.26 0.40
CA VAL A 44 -2.87 -16.20 1.26
C VAL A 44 -1.59 -15.64 0.65
N ALA A 45 -0.72 -16.49 0.08
CA ALA A 45 0.47 -16.03 -0.61
C ALA A 45 0.14 -15.14 -1.83
N ALA A 46 -0.84 -15.56 -2.65
CA ALA A 46 -1.31 -14.77 -3.80
C ALA A 46 -1.94 -13.43 -3.37
N ALA A 47 -2.67 -13.41 -2.25
CA ALA A 47 -3.24 -12.21 -1.64
C ALA A 47 -2.18 -11.17 -1.30
N VAL A 48 -1.15 -11.62 -0.57
CA VAL A 48 -0.04 -10.77 -0.12
C VAL A 48 0.74 -10.27 -1.33
N ALA A 49 1.07 -11.15 -2.26
CA ALA A 49 1.77 -10.77 -3.50
C ALA A 49 0.96 -9.74 -4.31
N GLY A 50 -0.35 -9.95 -4.47
CA GLY A 50 -1.24 -9.01 -5.14
C GLY A 50 -1.32 -7.66 -4.44
N SER A 51 -1.42 -7.66 -3.10
CA SER A 51 -1.47 -6.43 -2.30
C SER A 51 -0.18 -5.63 -2.42
N LEU A 52 0.98 -6.30 -2.37
CA LEU A 52 2.29 -5.68 -2.57
C LEU A 52 2.46 -5.14 -4.00
N ALA A 53 1.99 -5.89 -5.01
CA ALA A 53 2.04 -5.43 -6.41
C ALA A 53 1.18 -4.18 -6.62
N LEU A 54 -0.03 -4.14 -6.06
CA LEU A 54 -0.90 -2.97 -6.10
C LEU A 54 -0.28 -1.77 -5.37
N ALA A 55 0.30 -2.00 -4.20
CA ALA A 55 0.97 -0.96 -3.44
C ALA A 55 2.19 -0.39 -4.18
N GLY A 56 3.03 -1.26 -4.76
CA GLY A 56 4.17 -0.87 -5.58
C GLY A 56 3.77 -0.12 -6.83
N ALA A 57 2.71 -0.54 -7.52
CA ALA A 57 2.16 0.16 -8.68
C ALA A 57 1.61 1.54 -8.30
N GLY A 58 0.91 1.65 -7.16
CA GLY A 58 0.46 2.93 -6.61
C GLY A 58 1.64 3.85 -6.30
N LEU A 59 2.67 3.35 -5.60
CA LEU A 59 3.88 4.12 -5.30
C LEU A 59 4.59 4.58 -6.58
N ALA A 60 4.71 3.72 -7.59
CA ALA A 60 5.25 4.10 -8.89
C ALA A 60 4.39 5.20 -9.56
N ALA A 61 3.05 5.09 -9.47
CA ALA A 61 2.14 6.10 -9.99
C ALA A 61 2.38 7.49 -9.37
N SER A 62 2.80 7.55 -8.10
CA SER A 62 3.11 8.81 -7.41
C SER A 62 4.22 9.63 -8.09
N PHE A 63 5.14 9.00 -8.83
CA PHE A 63 6.23 9.75 -9.47
C PHE A 63 5.76 10.56 -10.68
N PHE A 64 4.69 10.15 -11.36
CA PHE A 64 4.26 10.79 -12.60
C PHE A 64 3.62 12.19 -12.42
N HIS A 65 3.28 12.61 -11.19
CA HIS A 65 2.88 14.00 -10.93
C HIS A 65 4.02 14.88 -10.38
N LEU A 66 5.20 14.31 -10.11
CA LEU A 66 6.33 15.08 -9.61
C LEU A 66 6.95 15.87 -10.76
N GLY A 67 7.08 17.19 -10.60
CA GLY A 67 7.80 18.01 -11.56
C GLY A 67 9.31 17.77 -11.57
N ARG A 68 9.88 17.19 -10.49
CA ARG A 68 11.31 16.87 -10.31
C ARG A 68 11.47 15.55 -9.56
N PRO A 69 11.25 14.39 -10.22
CA PRO A 69 11.28 13.07 -9.56
C PRO A 69 12.62 12.74 -8.90
N GLU A 70 13.73 13.28 -9.41
CA GLU A 70 15.07 13.14 -8.82
C GLU A 70 15.22 13.72 -7.41
N ARG A 71 14.25 14.55 -6.97
CA ARG A 71 14.20 15.12 -5.61
C ARG A 71 13.20 14.41 -4.71
N ALA A 72 12.55 13.34 -5.17
CA ALA A 72 11.55 12.61 -4.39
C ALA A 72 12.10 12.13 -3.04
N TRP A 73 13.38 11.73 -2.97
CA TRP A 73 14.04 11.33 -1.72
C TRP A 73 14.03 12.41 -0.63
N ARG A 74 13.95 13.69 -1.00
CA ARG A 74 13.88 14.80 -0.04
C ARG A 74 12.57 14.81 0.75
N SER A 75 11.54 14.09 0.30
CA SER A 75 10.29 13.92 1.04
C SER A 75 10.50 13.29 2.42
N ALA A 76 11.54 12.46 2.59
CA ALA A 76 11.92 11.85 3.87
C ALA A 76 12.79 12.75 4.76
N ALA A 77 13.36 13.85 4.23
CA ALA A 77 14.38 14.63 4.96
C ALA A 77 13.82 15.42 6.16
N MET A 78 12.54 15.81 6.13
CA MET A 78 11.90 16.62 7.18
C MET A 78 11.18 15.80 8.25
N TRP A 79 11.66 14.60 8.58
CA TRP A 79 10.99 13.66 9.50
C TRP A 79 10.69 14.23 10.90
N ARG A 80 11.50 15.18 11.40
CA ARG A 80 11.26 15.80 12.72
C ARG A 80 10.04 16.72 12.71
N THR A 81 9.76 17.41 11.60
CA THR A 81 8.76 18.49 11.54
C THR A 81 7.56 18.16 10.65
N SER A 82 7.73 17.29 9.66
CA SER A 82 6.69 16.89 8.72
C SER A 82 6.11 15.54 9.13
N TRP A 83 4.80 15.50 9.37
CA TRP A 83 4.07 14.26 9.60
C TRP A 83 4.15 13.33 8.38
N LEU A 84 3.98 13.88 7.17
CA LEU A 84 4.09 13.13 5.91
C LEU A 84 5.49 12.49 5.74
N ALA A 85 6.55 13.20 6.14
CA ALA A 85 7.91 12.63 6.07
C ALA A 85 8.08 11.45 7.03
N ARG A 86 7.39 11.44 8.17
CA ARG A 86 7.39 10.29 9.08
C ARG A 86 6.64 9.11 8.49
N GLU A 87 5.50 9.34 7.84
CA GLU A 87 4.76 8.27 7.16
C GLU A 87 5.56 7.64 6.04
N VAL A 88 6.22 8.45 5.20
CA VAL A 88 7.11 7.97 4.12
C VAL A 88 8.23 7.07 4.64
N ILE A 89 8.71 7.29 5.87
CA ILE A 89 9.76 6.48 6.50
C ILE A 89 9.19 5.26 7.22
N ALA A 90 8.10 5.44 7.98
CA ALA A 90 7.56 4.42 8.86
C ALA A 90 6.81 3.34 8.08
N LEU A 91 5.98 3.73 7.10
CA LEU A 91 5.10 2.78 6.40
C LEU A 91 5.85 1.67 5.65
N PRO A 92 7.01 1.90 5.01
CA PRO A 92 7.78 0.81 4.38
C PRO A 92 8.48 -0.14 5.37
N LEU A 93 8.52 0.19 6.66
CA LEU A 93 9.24 -0.58 7.68
C LEU A 93 8.39 -1.68 8.34
N PHE A 94 7.07 -1.66 8.12
CA PHE A 94 6.08 -2.58 8.68
C PHE A 94 5.38 -3.36 7.57
#